data_AF-A0A9E7NF67-F1
#
_entry.id   AF-A0A9E7NF67-F1
#
_cell.length_a   1.000
_cell.length_b   1.000
_cell.length_c   1.000
_cell.angle_alpha   90.00
_cell.angle_beta   90.00
_cell.angle_gamma   90.00
#
_symmetry.space_group_name_H-M   'P 1'
#
loop_
_entity.id
_entity.type
_entity.pdbx_description
1 polymer ?
#
loop_
_entity_poly.entity_id
_entity_poly.type
_entity_poly.pdbx_seq_one_letter_code
_entity_poly.pdbx_strand_id
1 'polypeptide(L)' 'MASQSSNDVIPEPAHSRLETRQTLDRVTFRATDEQLEALESLVDADIYHIRSQAIRAGIQRLLEEHAQADVDHESR' A
#
# COMPACT_ATOMS: atom_id res chain seq x y z
N MET A 1 3.00 -32.27 46.96
CA MET A 1 4.30 -31.58 46.79
C MET A 1 4.76 -31.80 45.36
N ALA A 2 5.28 -30.75 44.73
CA ALA A 2 5.30 -30.53 43.29
C ALA A 2 6.27 -31.42 42.50
N SER A 3 5.89 -31.78 41.27
CA SER A 3 6.78 -32.26 40.21
C SER A 3 6.90 -31.17 39.15
N GLN A 4 8.07 -30.53 39.05
CA GLN A 4 8.37 -29.58 37.98
C GLN A 4 8.79 -30.37 36.73
N SER A 5 7.96 -30.33 35.70
CA SER A 5 8.31 -30.82 34.37
C SER A 5 8.99 -29.66 33.63
N SER A 6 10.32 -29.68 33.56
CA SER A 6 11.09 -28.73 32.74
C SER A 6 10.84 -29.05 31.27
N ASN A 7 9.91 -28.32 30.65
CA ASN A 7 9.68 -28.37 29.22
C ASN A 7 10.61 -27.33 28.57
N ASP A 8 11.77 -27.78 28.13
CA ASP A 8 12.76 -26.98 27.40
C ASP A 8 12.20 -26.70 25.99
N VAL A 9 11.43 -25.62 25.87
CA VAL A 9 10.93 -25.14 24.58
C VAL A 9 12.07 -24.38 23.91
N ILE A 10 12.79 -25.07 23.03
CA ILE A 10 13.75 -24.45 22.11
C ILE A 10 12.95 -23.44 21.26
N PRO A 11 13.20 -22.12 21.35
CA PRO A 11 12.53 -21.18 20.47
C PRO A 11 13.06 -21.40 19.05
N GLU A 12 12.19 -21.88 18.15
CA GLU A 12 12.46 -21.81 16.71
C GLU A 12 12.85 -20.37 16.37
N PRO A 13 13.89 -20.15 15.55
CA PRO A 13 14.20 -18.82 15.06
C PRO A 13 12.96 -18.32 14.31
N ALA A 14 12.33 -17.30 14.89
CA ALA A 14 11.24 -16.57 14.27
C ALA A 14 11.80 -15.93 12.99
N HIS A 15 11.75 -16.67 11.88
CA HIS A 15 11.91 -16.13 10.54
C HIS A 15 10.71 -15.23 10.29
N SER A 16 10.83 -14.03 10.82
CA SER A 16 9.84 -12.97 10.78
C SER A 16 9.63 -12.63 9.32
N ARG A 17 8.43 -12.93 8.77
CA ARG A 17 7.97 -12.49 7.43
C ARG A 17 7.97 -10.95 7.26
N LEU A 18 8.51 -10.22 8.23
CA LEU A 18 8.66 -8.78 8.28
C LEU A 18 9.95 -8.28 7.62
N GLU A 19 10.97 -9.11 7.41
CA GLU A 19 12.25 -8.63 6.86
C GLU A 19 12.19 -8.23 5.37
N THR A 20 11.13 -8.61 4.65
CA THR A 20 10.97 -8.31 3.21
C THR A 20 9.83 -7.33 2.89
N ARG A 21 9.13 -6.81 3.90
CA ARG A 21 8.07 -5.82 3.70
C ARG A 21 8.70 -4.44 3.58
N GLN A 22 8.89 -3.95 2.36
CA GLN A 22 9.04 -2.51 2.14
C GLN A 22 7.93 -1.81 2.91
N THR A 23 8.31 -1.00 3.90
CA THR A 23 7.35 -0.22 4.68
C THR A 23 6.75 0.83 3.76
N LEU A 24 5.42 0.82 3.61
CA LEU A 24 4.73 1.86 2.86
C LEU A 24 4.81 3.17 3.67
N ASP A 25 5.39 4.20 3.07
CA ASP A 25 5.39 5.53 3.66
C ASP A 25 3.97 6.09 3.70
N ARG A 26 3.62 6.69 4.85
CA ARG A 26 2.32 7.31 5.07
C ARG A 26 2.45 8.82 4.92
N VAL A 27 1.71 9.38 3.97
CA VAL A 27 1.65 10.81 3.72
C VAL A 27 0.24 11.33 4.01
N THR A 28 0.16 12.55 4.54
CA THR A 28 -1.10 13.28 4.73
C THR A 28 -1.06 14.53 3.87
N PHE A 29 -2.10 14.76 3.08
CA PHE A 29 -2.26 15.96 2.26
C PHE A 29 -3.67 16.54 2.44
N ARG A 30 -3.86 17.77 1.98
CA ARG A 30 -5.17 18.43 1.98
C ARG A 30 -5.84 18.25 0.62
N ALA A 31 -7.13 17.96 0.63
CA ALA A 31 -8.00 17.88 -0.54
C ALA A 31 -9.25 18.73 -0.29
N THR A 32 -9.94 19.11 -1.35
CA THR A 32 -11.28 19.70 -1.22
C THR A 32 -12.30 18.62 -0.83
N ASP A 33 -13.44 19.05 -0.28
CA ASP A 33 -14.53 18.11 0.05
C ASP A 33 -15.02 17.37 -1.21
N GLU A 34 -15.13 18.07 -2.34
CA GLU A 34 -15.49 17.48 -3.64
C GLU A 34 -14.49 16.38 -4.08
N GLN A 35 -13.19 16.61 -3.91
CA GLN A 35 -12.17 15.60 -4.22
C GLN A 35 -12.26 14.38 -3.30
N LEU A 36 -12.60 14.61 -2.02
CA LEU A 36 -12.77 13.53 -1.06
C LEU A 36 -14.02 12.70 -1.38
N GLU A 37 -15.13 13.35 -1.68
CA GLU A 37 -16.38 12.70 -2.12
C GLU A 37 -16.18 11.88 -3.40
N ALA A 38 -15.45 12.41 -4.39
CA ALA A 38 -15.12 11.68 -5.60
C ALA A 38 -14.33 10.40 -5.29
N LEU A 39 -13.33 10.46 -4.39
CA LEU A 39 -12.58 9.28 -3.97
C LEU A 39 -13.43 8.27 -3.19
N GLU A 40 -14.35 8.75 -2.35
CA GLU A 40 -15.28 7.90 -1.58
C GLU A 40 -16.28 7.19 -2.50
N SER A 41 -16.78 7.87 -3.54
CA SER A 41 -17.67 7.27 -4.53
C SER A 41 -17.06 6.04 -5.24
N LEU A 42 -15.74 6.04 -5.44
CA LEU A 42 -15.02 4.90 -6.04
C LEU A 42 -14.90 3.71 -5.09
N VAL A 43 -14.85 3.97 -3.78
CA VAL A 43 -14.84 2.92 -2.76
C VAL A 43 -16.25 2.37 -2.55
N ASP A 44 -17.25 3.25 -2.49
CA ASP A 44 -18.65 2.87 -2.33
C ASP A 44 -19.18 2.07 -3.53
N ALA A 45 -18.65 2.34 -4.73
CA ALA A 45 -18.94 1.56 -5.93
C ALA A 45 -18.16 0.22 -6.01
N ASP A 46 -17.39 -0.14 -4.98
CA ASP A 46 -16.55 -1.34 -4.90
C ASP A 46 -15.49 -1.44 -6.02
N ILE A 47 -15.12 -0.32 -6.64
CA ILE A 47 -14.06 -0.25 -7.65
C ILE A 47 -12.69 -0.41 -6.97
N TYR A 48 -12.54 0.18 -5.78
CA TYR A 48 -11.36 0.05 -4.93
C TYR A 48 -11.76 -0.27 -3.50
N HIS A 49 -10.98 -1.13 -2.84
CA HIS A 49 -11.28 -1.55 -1.46
C HIS A 49 -11.07 -0.42 -0.43
N ILE A 50 -10.10 0.47 -0.68
CA ILE A 50 -9.78 1.59 0.22
C ILE A 50 -9.32 2.82 -0.56
N ARG A 51 -9.53 4.02 0.01
CA ARG A 51 -9.13 5.32 -0.59
C ARG A 51 -7.66 5.37 -1.02
N SER A 52 -6.74 4.82 -0.21
CA SER A 52 -5.31 4.84 -0.55
C SER A 52 -4.98 4.01 -1.79
N GLN A 53 -5.77 2.98 -2.10
CA GLN A 53 -5.61 2.18 -3.31
C GLN A 53 -6.03 2.98 -4.54
N ALA A 54 -7.16 3.66 -4.48
CA ALA A 54 -7.65 4.54 -5.55
C ALA A 54 -6.63 5.66 -5.87
N ILE A 55 -6.09 6.30 -4.83
CA ILE A 55 -5.05 7.34 -5.00
C ILE A 55 -3.80 6.77 -5.69
N ARG A 56 -3.29 5.61 -5.23
CA ARG A 56 -2.11 4.99 -5.85
C ARG A 56 -2.37 4.63 -7.31
N ALA A 57 -3.56 4.12 -7.65
CA ALA A 57 -3.92 3.81 -9.03
C ALA A 57 -3.96 5.07 -9.91
N GLY A 58 -4.52 6.18 -9.40
CA GLY A 58 -4.51 7.46 -10.10
C GLY A 58 -3.10 8.01 -10.33
N ILE A 59 -2.23 7.94 -9.32
CA ILE A 59 -0.82 8.34 -9.44
C ILE A 59 -0.09 7.47 -10.47
N GLN A 60 -0.27 6.15 -10.40
CA GLN A 60 0.34 5.21 -11.33
C GLN A 60 -0.03 5.56 -12.78
N ARG A 61 -1.31 5.80 -13.04
CA ARG A 61 -1.80 6.20 -14.36
C ARG A 61 -1.15 7.50 -14.84
N LEU A 62 -1.05 8.51 -13.97
CA LEU A 62 -0.42 9.79 -14.31
C LEU A 62 1.06 9.61 -14.69
N LEU A 63 1.79 8.75 -13.97
CA LEU A 63 3.18 8.44 -14.27
C LEU A 63 3.34 7.71 -15.61
N GLU A 64 2.43 6.78 -15.91
CA GLU A 64 2.40 6.05 -17.19
C GLU A 64 2.13 7.00 -18.37
N GLU A 65 1.16 7.91 -18.23
CA GLU A 65 0.84 8.91 -19.25
C GLU A 65 2.03 9.85 -19.52
N HIS A 66 2.77 10.26 -18.48
CA HIS A 66 3.98 11.06 -18.64
C HIS A 66 5.11 10.30 -19.33
N ALA A 67 5.36 9.05 -18.91
CA ALA A 67 6.41 8.22 -19.49
C ALA A 67 6.18 7.99 -20.99
N GLN A 68 4.92 7.82 -21.40
CA GLN A 68 4.57 7.68 -22.81
C GLN A 68 4.84 8.97 -23.61
N ALA A 69 4.51 10.13 -23.04
CA ALA A 69 4.72 11.42 -23.71
C ALA A 69 6.22 11.70 -23.97
N ASP A 70 7.11 11.30 -23.06
CA ASP A 70 8.55 11.45 -23.23
C ASP A 70 9.09 10.56 -24.36
N VAL A 71 8.66 9.29 -24.43
CA VAL A 71 9.05 8.35 -25.49
C VAL A 71 8.62 8.84 -26.87
N ASP A 72 7.42 9.41 -26.98
CA ASP A 72 6.90 9.97 -28.24
C ASP A 72 7.67 11.24 -28.67
N HIS A 73 8.27 11.97 -27.73
CA HIS A 73 9.09 13.15 -28.02
C HIS A 73 10.51 12.79 -28.48
N GLU A 74 11.12 11.76 -27.91
CA GLU A 74 12.47 11.29 -28.26
C GLU A 74 12.52 10.52 -29.60
N SER A 75 11.38 10.01 -30.05
CA SER A 75 11.27 9.22 -31.29
C SER A 75 11.13 10.07 -32.57
N ARG A 76 11.28 11.41 -32.48
CA ARG A 76 10.97 12.36 -33.56
C ARG A 76 12.19 13.05 -34.15
#